data_AF-A0A960MAT0-F1
#
_entry.id   AF-A0A960MAT0-F1
#
_cell.length_a   1.000
_cell.length_b   1.000
_cell.length_c   1.000
_cell.angle_alpha   90.00
_cell.angle_beta   90.00
_cell.angle_gamma   90.00
#
_symmetry.space_group_name_H-M   'P 1'
#
loop_
_entity.id
_entity.type
_entity.pdbx_description
1 polymer ?
#
loop_
_entity_poly.entity_id
_entity_poly.type
_entity_poly.pdbx_seq_one_letter_code
_entity_poly.pdbx_strand_id
1 'polypeptide(L)'
;MNPADPRCPECGASVHLNAAGCRHCGARRGPQGWERSETYDGLDLPGEDDDFDYDEFVAREFGDGPKSGWAAWPAKKKFWWLVALVTFLAFAWLAMAGILMR
;
A
#
# COMPACT_ATOMS: atom_id res chain seq x y z
N MET A 1 -26.67 -24.49 -22.01
CA MET A 1 -25.49 -25.37 -21.80
C MET A 1 -25.75 -26.72 -22.45
N ASN A 2 -24.72 -27.36 -23.00
CA ASN A 2 -24.83 -28.66 -23.63
C ASN A 2 -24.57 -29.75 -22.57
N PRO A 3 -25.42 -30.77 -22.39
CA PRO A 3 -25.18 -31.85 -21.42
C PRO A 3 -23.89 -32.65 -21.67
N ALA A 4 -23.26 -32.51 -22.84
CA ALA A 4 -21.95 -33.07 -23.15
C ALA A 4 -20.75 -32.18 -22.74
N ASP A 5 -20.98 -31.01 -22.14
CA ASP A 5 -19.90 -30.13 -21.68
C ASP A 5 -19.08 -30.82 -20.57
N PRO A 6 -17.74 -30.92 -20.69
CA PRO A 6 -16.89 -31.59 -19.71
C PRO A 6 -16.92 -30.88 -18.34
N ARG A 7 -16.55 -31.61 -17.29
CA ARG A 7 -16.42 -31.05 -15.94
C ARG A 7 -15.00 -30.62 -15.67
N CYS A 8 -14.86 -29.52 -14.93
CA CYS A 8 -13.57 -29.09 -14.39
C CYS A 8 -13.03 -30.17 -13.43
N PRO A 9 -11.77 -30.60 -13.56
CA PRO A 9 -11.20 -31.64 -12.71
C PRO A 9 -10.91 -31.18 -11.28
N GLU A 10 -10.88 -29.86 -11.03
CA GLU A 10 -10.58 -29.31 -9.71
C GLU A 10 -11.84 -29.04 -8.88
N CYS A 11 -12.85 -28.35 -9.45
CA CYS A 11 -14.07 -27.98 -8.70
C CYS A 11 -15.36 -28.69 -9.18
N GLY A 12 -15.30 -29.49 -10.25
CA GLY A 12 -16.47 -30.21 -10.78
C GLY A 12 -17.51 -29.35 -11.52
N ALA A 13 -17.29 -28.04 -11.66
CA ALA A 13 -18.15 -27.15 -12.43
C ALA A 13 -18.16 -27.54 -13.93
N SER A 14 -19.30 -27.38 -14.60
CA SER A 14 -19.38 -27.57 -16.06
C SER A 14 -18.55 -26.51 -16.78
N VAL A 15 -17.71 -26.94 -17.72
CA VAL A 15 -16.88 -26.06 -18.55
C VAL A 15 -17.14 -26.33 -20.03
N HIS A 16 -17.12 -25.29 -20.86
CA HIS A 16 -17.22 -25.47 -22.31
C HIS A 16 -16.06 -26.31 -22.83
N LEU A 17 -16.29 -27.11 -23.89
CA LEU A 17 -15.25 -27.92 -24.53
C LEU A 17 -13.99 -27.11 -24.88
N ASN A 18 -14.17 -25.89 -25.38
CA ASN A 18 -13.08 -24.99 -25.80
C ASN A 18 -12.70 -23.96 -24.74
N ALA A 19 -13.09 -24.15 -23.48
CA ALA A 19 -12.71 -23.23 -22.41
C ALA A 19 -11.19 -23.26 -22.18
N ALA A 20 -10.56 -22.07 -22.18
CA ALA A 20 -9.16 -21.88 -21.79
C ALA A 20 -8.94 -22.03 -20.27
N GLY A 21 -10.01 -21.98 -19.47
CA GLY A 21 -9.98 -22.18 -18.03
C GLY A 21 -11.37 -22.28 -17.41
N CYS A 22 -11.42 -22.73 -16.17
CA CYS A 22 -12.63 -22.78 -15.36
C CYS A 22 -12.88 -21.41 -14.75
N ARG A 23 -14.06 -20.82 -15.02
CA ARG A 23 -14.45 -19.53 -14.43
C ARG A 23 -14.82 -19.62 -12.95
N HIS A 24 -14.98 -20.83 -12.41
CA HIS A 24 -15.42 -21.03 -11.04
C HIS A 24 -14.25 -21.13 -10.05
N CYS A 25 -13.19 -21.87 -10.40
CA CYS A 25 -12.03 -22.04 -9.54
C CYS A 25 -10.75 -21.42 -10.10
N GLY A 26 -10.72 -21.00 -11.36
CA GLY A 26 -9.50 -20.45 -11.97
C GLY A 26 -8.51 -21.49 -12.49
N ALA A 27 -8.85 -22.79 -12.49
CA ALA A 27 -8.06 -23.82 -13.18
C ALA A 27 -7.88 -23.46 -14.66
N ARG A 28 -6.68 -23.62 -15.21
CA ARG A 28 -6.39 -23.25 -16.61
C ARG A 28 -6.08 -24.48 -17.46
N ARG A 29 -6.33 -24.41 -18.77
CA ARG A 29 -5.96 -25.47 -19.72
C ARG A 29 -4.58 -25.15 -20.28
N GLY A 30 -3.60 -25.96 -19.91
CA GLY A 30 -2.23 -25.88 -20.39
C GLY A 30 -1.91 -26.89 -21.51
N PRO A 31 -0.69 -26.86 -22.05
CA PRO A 31 -0.21 -27.79 -23.08
C PRO A 31 -0.25 -29.26 -22.62
N GLN A 32 -0.05 -29.48 -21.32
CA GLN A 32 0.05 -30.80 -20.70
C GLN A 32 -1.29 -31.30 -20.12
N GLY A 33 -2.36 -30.51 -20.25
CA GLY A 33 -3.66 -30.79 -19.64
C GLY A 33 -4.15 -29.67 -18.73
N TRP A 34 -5.10 -29.98 -17.84
CA TRP A 34 -5.60 -29.01 -16.87
C TRP A 34 -4.55 -28.74 -15.78
N GLU A 35 -4.21 -27.48 -15.62
CA GLU A 35 -3.37 -26.97 -14.55
C GLU A 35 -4.26 -26.50 -13.39
N ARG A 36 -3.84 -26.80 -12.16
CA ARG A 36 -4.55 -26.38 -10.97
C ARG A 36 -4.65 -24.87 -10.92
N SER A 37 -5.76 -24.40 -10.34
CA SER A 37 -5.88 -23.02 -9.95
C SER A 37 -4.74 -22.67 -8.99
N GLU A 38 -3.99 -21.62 -9.33
CA GLU A 38 -3.15 -20.92 -8.36
C GLU A 38 -4.06 -20.03 -7.51
N THR A 39 -5.16 -20.61 -7.00
CA THR A 39 -5.95 -19.93 -5.99
C THR A 39 -4.98 -19.69 -4.85
N TYR A 40 -4.76 -18.43 -4.54
CA TYR A 40 -3.95 -18.02 -3.42
C TYR A 40 -4.65 -18.50 -2.14
N ASP A 41 -4.49 -19.79 -1.80
CA ASP A 41 -4.89 -20.41 -0.52
C ASP A 41 -3.97 -19.93 0.63
N GLY A 42 -3.48 -18.70 0.54
CA GLY A 42 -2.34 -18.22 1.31
C GLY A 42 -2.32 -16.71 1.51
N LEU A 43 -3.48 -16.07 1.44
CA LEU A 43 -3.67 -14.88 2.23
C LEU A 43 -4.39 -15.34 3.50
N ASP A 44 -3.63 -15.98 4.39
CA ASP A 44 -3.97 -16.10 5.82
C ASP A 44 -3.86 -14.71 6.45
N LEU A 45 -4.58 -13.76 5.85
CA LEU A 45 -4.70 -12.43 6.37
C LEU A 45 -5.57 -12.58 7.61
N PRO A 46 -5.11 -12.09 8.78
CA PRO A 46 -5.98 -11.97 9.93
C PRO A 46 -7.32 -11.37 9.47
N GLY A 47 -8.43 -11.98 9.90
CA GLY A 47 -9.76 -11.44 9.62
C GLY A 47 -9.87 -10.01 10.16
N GLU A 48 -10.93 -9.28 9.81
CA GLU A 48 -11.18 -7.92 10.31
C GLU A 48 -11.20 -7.83 11.86
N ASP A 49 -11.25 -8.98 12.54
CA ASP A 49 -11.38 -9.16 13.98
C ASP A 49 -10.02 -9.30 14.72
N ASP A 50 -8.90 -9.41 13.99
CA ASP A 50 -7.55 -9.48 14.55
C ASP A 50 -6.89 -8.10 14.43
N ASP A 51 -6.44 -7.53 15.55
CA ASP A 51 -5.71 -6.26 15.62
C ASP A 51 -4.34 -6.38 14.94
N PHE A 52 -4.30 -6.35 13.61
CA PHE A 52 -3.06 -6.31 12.85
C PHE A 52 -2.43 -4.92 12.96
N ASP A 53 -1.41 -4.78 13.82
CA ASP A 53 -0.61 -3.56 13.93
C ASP A 53 0.34 -3.42 12.73
N TYR A 54 -0.13 -2.69 11.72
CA TYR A 54 0.62 -2.38 10.51
C TYR A 54 1.93 -1.63 10.84
N ASP A 55 1.92 -0.73 11.82
CA ASP A 55 3.08 0.08 12.17
C ASP A 55 4.16 -0.78 12.84
N GLU A 56 3.78 -1.70 13.73
CA GLU A 56 4.70 -2.68 14.35
C GLU A 56 5.30 -3.62 13.28
N PHE A 57 4.46 -4.15 12.39
CA PHE A 57 4.93 -5.02 11.31
C PHE A 57 5.94 -4.31 10.40
N VAL A 58 5.65 -3.07 10.00
CA VAL A 58 6.56 -2.27 9.17
C VAL A 58 7.87 -1.99 9.89
N ALA A 59 7.82 -1.62 11.17
CA ALA A 59 9.02 -1.37 11.97
C ALA A 59 9.88 -2.62 12.15
N ARG A 60 9.27 -3.79 12.37
CA ARG A 60 9.96 -5.06 12.56
C ARG A 60 10.58 -5.62 11.28
N GLU A 61 9.86 -5.57 10.16
CA GLU A 61 10.30 -6.20 8.91
C GLU A 61 11.15 -5.28 8.02
N PHE A 62 10.84 -3.97 8.02
CA PHE A 62 11.49 -3.00 7.13
C PHE A 62 12.37 -1.98 7.89
N GLY A 63 12.33 -1.99 9.22
CA GLY A 63 13.05 -1.05 10.09
C GLY A 63 12.34 0.30 10.24
N ASP A 64 13.00 1.22 10.94
CA ASP A 64 12.50 2.59 11.05
C ASP A 64 12.42 3.21 9.65
N GLY A 65 11.20 3.41 9.15
CA GLY A 65 10.92 4.11 7.91
C GLY A 65 11.58 5.50 7.86
N PRO A 66 11.59 6.17 6.69
CA PRO A 66 12.23 7.47 6.56
C PRO A 66 11.72 8.40 7.65
N LYS A 67 12.63 8.80 8.54
CA LYS A 67 12.33 9.64 9.71
C LYS A 67 11.43 10.77 9.23
N SER A 68 10.25 10.93 9.79
CA SER A 68 9.35 12.02 9.45
C SER A 68 9.59 13.18 10.43
N GLY A 69 9.31 14.42 10.00
CA GLY A 69 9.43 15.61 10.85
C GLY A 69 10.74 16.41 10.72
N TRP A 70 10.95 17.34 11.65
CA TRP A 70 12.04 18.33 11.60
C TRP A 70 13.43 17.68 11.58
N ALA A 71 13.61 16.54 12.27
CA ALA A 71 14.87 15.80 12.31
C ALA A 71 15.34 15.36 10.91
N ALA A 72 14.39 15.05 10.02
CA ALA A 72 14.63 14.54 8.68
C ALA A 72 14.96 15.60 7.63
N TRP A 73 14.81 16.88 7.97
CA TRP A 73 15.07 17.95 7.00
C TRP A 73 16.58 18.08 6.71
N PRO A 74 16.97 18.26 5.43
CA PRO A 74 18.35 18.53 5.09
C PRO A 74 18.82 19.82 5.77
N ALA A 75 20.10 19.86 6.18
CA ALA A 75 20.67 20.98 6.93
C ALA A 75 20.44 22.34 6.26
N LYS A 76 20.50 22.40 4.91
CA LYS A 76 20.19 23.60 4.12
C LYS A 76 18.76 24.10 4.36
N LYS A 77 17.77 23.21 4.41
CA LYS A 77 16.36 23.59 4.66
C LYS A 77 16.17 24.12 6.08
N LYS A 78 16.84 23.52 7.08
CA LYS A 78 16.84 24.01 8.47
C LYS A 78 17.44 25.41 8.57
N PHE A 79 18.57 25.64 7.90
CA PHE A 79 19.21 26.96 7.84
C PHE A 79 18.28 28.03 7.25
N TRP A 80 17.70 27.77 6.07
CA TRP A 80 16.79 28.74 5.44
C TRP A 80 15.51 28.98 6.24
N TRP A 81 14.97 27.96 6.89
CA TRP A 81 13.83 28.13 7.79
C TRP A 81 14.16 29.02 8.99
N LEU A 82 15.33 28.84 9.61
CA LEU A 82 15.79 29.70 10.72
C LEU A 82 15.98 31.14 10.25
N VAL A 83 16.63 31.36 9.10
CA VAL A 83 16.81 32.69 8.51
C VAL A 83 15.45 33.37 8.27
N ALA A 84 14.48 32.65 7.71
CA ALA A 84 13.13 33.18 7.48
C ALA A 84 12.46 33.58 8.81
N LEU A 85 12.56 32.74 9.84
CA LEU A 85 11.99 33.02 11.17
C LEU A 85 12.60 34.27 11.80
N VAL A 86 13.93 34.38 11.81
CA VAL A 86 14.65 35.54 12.36
C VAL A 86 14.29 36.81 11.60
N THR A 87 14.23 36.74 10.28
CA THR A 87 13.88 37.88 9.42
C THR A 87 12.44 38.35 9.71
N PHE A 88 11.50 37.40 9.84
CA PHE A 88 10.11 37.71 10.16
C PHE A 88 9.98 38.38 11.54
N LEU A 89 10.69 37.86 12.55
CA LEU A 89 10.70 38.45 13.89
C LEU A 89 11.32 39.86 13.91
N ALA A 90 12.40 40.08 13.15
CA ALA A 90 13.02 41.40 13.02
C ALA A 90 12.04 42.42 12.39
N PHE A 91 11.34 42.03 11.32
CA PHE A 91 10.32 42.89 10.72
C PHE A 91 9.13 43.15 11.64
N ALA A 92 8.63 42.12 12.34
CA ALA A 92 7.56 42.28 13.31
C ALA A 92 7.96 43.23 14.45
N TRP A 93 9.19 43.10 14.96
CA TRP A 93 9.73 44.00 15.97
C TRP A 93 9.82 45.44 15.47
N LEU A 94 10.38 45.66 14.27
CA LEU A 94 10.47 47.00 13.68
C LEU A 94 9.09 47.63 13.43
N ALA A 95 8.11 46.84 12.99
CA ALA A 95 6.75 47.31 12.82
C ALA A 95 6.11 47.70 14.16
N MET A 96 6.24 46.85 15.18
CA MET A 96 5.74 47.16 16.53
C MET A 96 6.43 48.38 17.12
N ALA A 97 7.75 48.48 17.04
CA ALA A 97 8.52 49.63 17.53
C ALA A 97 8.17 50.91 16.77
N GLY A 98 8.00 50.85 15.45
CA GLY A 98 7.60 51.98 14.62
C GLY A 98 6.15 52.42 14.86
N ILE A 99 5.26 51.50 15.23
CA ILE A 99 3.89 51.80 15.65
C ILE A 99 3.87 52.38 17.08
N LEU A 100 4.75 51.93 17.97
CA LEU A 100 4.84 52.44 19.35
C LEU A 100 5.47 53.84 19.44
N MET A 101 6.31 54.20 18.48
CA MET A 101 7.03 55.49 18.43
C MET A 101 6.30 56.57 17.62
N ARG A 102 5.10 56.29 17.11
CA ARG A 102 4.28 57.20 16.33
C ARG A 102 3.06 57.66 17.12
#